data_AF-A0A8J7YY42-F1
#
_entry.id   AF-A0A8J7YY42-F1
#
_cell.length_a   1.000
_cell.length_b   1.000
_cell.length_c   1.000
_cell.angle_alpha   90.00
_cell.angle_beta   90.00
_cell.angle_gamma   90.00
#
_symmetry.space_group_name_H-M   'P 1'
#
loop_
_entity.id
_entity.type
_entity.pdbx_description
1 polymer ?
#
loop_
_entity_poly.entity_id
_entity_poly.type
_entity_poly.pdbx_seq_one_letter_code
_entity_poly.pdbx_strand_id
1 'polypeptide(L)'
;MLERSFKSLGTLSQKHSRKVVLLWIIAILLLAPFAGLLFSETTYNLASGIFPSNSMSSRAQHLLNENFPNESSKAGDQSLVIVTTGTDINSRNVVDSLLEMDSGLLSYVHGEGMSGNVSSILTVENSSMTSMSGVASGEMKGSYELLNSTAQSIKVLNASLNGTLRMIYGVPALFLSNFEKTGNASQANSLTYSEIEGEGQVVTIYYMTFYGYWNSSDISGLLQRTNYSIQQTVTNQTSPYYKLSVSVPQLHQMSLSLMQNFSLSDFQLSNETNLLHFYSYVRSYTYAVFVPALSSQGSAVRLITIGLNLTVAQFFNDSFTLSLNFSYRAVGITAAELVKGGLENTLRGNPYIELNSRSILPYLYILNNTSVSSAVKDTISSEGFSSYPFLPTPYVFHQFVGYDNSTLIFVLTTSGNLSARQSAAITKVISSDL
;
A
#
# COMPACT_ATOMS: atom_id res chain seq x y z
N MET A 1 50.57 -8.45 79.15
CA MET A 1 50.92 -7.04 78.85
C MET A 1 49.70 -6.18 78.47
N LEU A 2 48.72 -6.69 77.71
CA LEU A 2 47.52 -5.92 77.30
C LEU A 2 46.59 -5.51 78.46
N GLU A 3 46.55 -6.28 79.54
CA GLU A 3 45.63 -6.04 80.66
C GLU A 3 45.90 -4.73 81.42
N ARG A 4 47.17 -4.34 81.57
CA ARG A 4 47.54 -3.01 82.12
C ARG A 4 47.09 -1.88 81.20
N SER A 5 47.20 -2.06 79.89
CA SER A 5 46.77 -1.06 78.90
C SER A 5 45.25 -0.89 78.90
N PHE A 6 44.48 -1.99 78.93
CA PHE A 6 43.02 -1.94 79.02
C PHE A 6 42.54 -1.34 80.35
N LYS A 7 43.19 -1.65 81.47
CA LYS A 7 42.84 -1.06 82.79
C LYS A 7 43.17 0.45 82.84
N SER A 8 44.26 0.87 82.20
CA SER A 8 44.59 2.29 82.03
C SER A 8 43.59 3.01 81.12
N LEU A 9 43.20 2.41 79.99
CA LEU A 9 42.19 2.95 79.08
C LEU A 9 40.81 3.04 79.74
N GLY A 10 40.44 2.03 80.53
CA GLY A 10 39.19 1.99 81.28
C GLY A 10 39.10 3.08 82.35
N THR A 11 40.15 3.29 83.13
CA THR A 11 40.16 4.35 84.17
C THR A 11 40.17 5.75 83.56
N LEU A 12 40.84 5.94 82.41
CA LEU A 12 40.85 7.21 81.66
C LEU A 12 39.48 7.51 81.03
N SER A 13 38.81 6.48 80.49
CA SER A 13 37.43 6.56 80.01
C SER A 13 36.44 6.89 81.14
N GLN A 14 36.61 6.29 82.33
CA GLN A 14 35.75 6.56 83.48
C GLN A 14 35.91 7.99 84.02
N LYS A 15 37.15 8.50 84.10
CA LYS A 15 37.45 9.85 84.63
C LYS A 15 37.04 10.98 83.67
N HIS A 16 37.02 10.72 82.36
CA HIS A 16 36.68 11.72 81.35
C HIS A 16 35.48 11.30 80.47
N SER A 17 34.55 10.53 81.02
CA SER A 17 33.43 9.91 80.30
C SER A 17 32.64 10.89 79.41
N ARG A 18 32.32 12.08 79.91
CA ARG A 18 31.63 13.11 79.13
C ARG A 18 32.41 13.58 77.90
N LYS A 19 33.74 13.74 78.01
CA LYS A 19 34.59 14.16 76.87
C LYS A 19 34.75 13.05 75.84
N VAL A 20 34.85 11.80 76.29
CA VAL A 20 34.95 10.63 75.42
C VAL A 20 33.66 10.44 74.61
N VAL A 21 32.49 10.56 75.25
CA VAL A 21 31.20 10.48 74.56
C VAL A 21 31.06 11.61 73.52
N LEU A 22 31.45 12.83 73.88
CA LEU A 22 31.36 13.99 72.97
C LEU A 22 32.31 13.86 71.77
N LEU A 23 33.51 13.28 71.97
CA LEU A 23 34.43 12.95 70.89
C LEU A 23 33.83 11.90 69.93
N TRP A 24 33.16 10.87 70.45
CA TRP A 24 32.48 9.87 69.60
C TRP A 24 31.32 10.46 68.81
N ILE A 25 30.53 11.36 69.39
CA ILE A 25 29.45 12.06 68.69
C ILE A 25 30.02 12.91 67.54
N ILE A 26 31.10 13.66 67.80
CA ILE A 26 31.79 14.46 66.78
C ILE A 26 32.38 13.56 65.68
N ALA A 27 33.00 12.44 66.04
CA ALA A 27 33.55 11.49 65.08
C ALA A 27 32.47 10.87 64.18
N ILE A 28 31.30 10.52 64.74
CA ILE A 28 30.16 10.02 63.96
C ILE A 28 29.62 11.10 63.03
N LEU A 29 29.47 12.34 63.50
CA LEU A 29 29.02 13.47 62.67
C LEU A 29 30.00 13.80 61.53
N LEU A 30 31.31 13.68 61.78
CA LEU A 30 32.35 13.87 60.77
C LEU A 30 32.40 12.73 59.76
N LEU A 31 32.16 11.49 60.18
CA LEU A 31 32.19 10.31 59.31
C LEU A 31 30.87 10.05 58.57
N ALA A 32 29.73 10.53 59.09
CA ALA A 32 28.41 10.39 58.48
C ALA A 32 28.33 10.83 57.00
N PRO A 33 28.87 11.99 56.58
CA PRO A 33 28.84 12.38 55.16
C PRO A 33 29.74 11.50 54.28
N PHE A 34 30.78 10.88 54.84
CA PHE A 34 31.64 9.94 54.10
C PHE A 34 31.01 8.54 53.98
N ALA A 35 30.14 8.14 54.91
CA ALA A 35 29.42 6.88 54.82
C ALA A 35 28.56 6.83 53.55
N GLY A 36 27.89 7.94 53.19
CA GLY A 36 27.13 8.05 51.94
C GLY A 36 27.99 7.82 50.69
N LEU A 37 29.22 8.36 50.66
CA LEU A 37 30.18 8.16 49.58
C LEU A 37 30.76 6.73 49.55
N LEU A 38 30.98 6.13 50.71
CA LEU A 38 31.47 4.75 50.84
C LEU A 38 30.42 3.73 50.37
N PHE A 39 29.13 4.03 50.58
CA PHE A 39 28.02 3.19 50.14
C PHE A 39 27.53 3.48 48.71
N SER A 40 27.80 4.66 48.14
CA SER A 40 27.46 4.94 46.73
C SER A 40 28.43 4.25 45.75
N GLU A 41 29.68 4.04 46.14
CA GLU A 41 30.71 3.35 45.33
C GLU A 41 30.74 1.83 45.57
N THR A 42 30.06 1.32 46.61
CA THR A 42 29.91 -0.13 46.83
C THR A 42 28.65 -0.66 46.16
N THR A 43 28.62 -0.63 44.83
CA THR A 43 27.73 -1.51 44.09
C THR A 43 28.17 -2.95 44.33
N TYR A 44 27.35 -3.74 45.03
CA TYR A 44 27.53 -5.19 45.14
C TYR A 44 27.29 -5.82 43.76
N ASN A 45 28.31 -5.81 42.91
CA ASN A 45 28.33 -6.64 41.73
C ASN A 45 28.71 -8.06 42.19
N LEU A 46 27.70 -8.87 42.48
CA LEU A 46 27.84 -10.27 42.90
C LEU A 46 28.71 -11.08 41.92
N ALA A 47 28.79 -10.71 40.64
CA ALA A 47 29.64 -11.40 39.67
C ALA A 47 31.13 -11.01 39.78
N SER A 48 31.47 -9.77 40.11
CA SER A 48 32.87 -9.33 40.24
C SER A 48 33.51 -9.71 41.59
N GLY A 49 32.71 -10.03 42.60
CA GLY A 49 33.19 -10.56 43.88
C GLY A 49 33.54 -12.07 43.84
N ILE A 50 33.09 -12.80 42.82
CA ILE A 50 33.32 -14.25 42.68
C ILE A 50 34.65 -14.55 41.98
N PHE A 51 35.15 -13.62 41.14
CA PHE A 51 36.42 -13.79 40.42
C PHE A 51 37.42 -12.72 40.84
N PRO A 52 38.62 -13.08 41.34
CA PRO A 52 39.64 -12.08 41.65
C PRO A 52 39.99 -11.29 40.38
N SER A 53 40.24 -9.98 40.52
CA SER A 53 40.52 -9.06 39.41
C SER A 53 41.71 -9.48 38.54
N ASN A 54 42.63 -10.27 39.09
CA ASN A 54 43.79 -10.86 38.40
C ASN A 54 43.59 -12.30 37.91
N SER A 55 42.36 -12.81 37.90
CA SER A 55 42.07 -14.14 37.36
C SER A 55 42.35 -14.21 35.86
N MET A 56 42.70 -15.40 35.37
CA MET A 56 42.86 -15.64 33.93
C MET A 56 41.57 -15.35 33.15
N SER A 57 40.39 -15.52 33.77
CA SER A 57 39.10 -15.13 33.22
C SER A 57 38.93 -13.61 33.09
N SER A 58 39.34 -12.82 34.10
CA SER A 58 39.36 -11.35 34.03
C SER A 58 40.34 -10.85 32.96
N ARG A 59 41.52 -11.47 32.89
CA ARG A 59 42.55 -11.14 31.88
C ARG A 59 42.13 -11.53 30.47
N ALA A 60 41.46 -12.67 30.31
CA ALA A 60 40.88 -13.07 29.04
C ALA A 60 39.75 -12.12 28.61
N GLN A 61 38.85 -11.74 29.52
CA GLN A 61 37.79 -10.76 29.23
C GLN A 61 38.37 -9.40 28.85
N HIS A 62 39.43 -8.94 29.53
CA HIS A 62 40.13 -7.71 29.20
C HIS A 62 40.75 -7.76 27.80
N LEU A 63 41.46 -8.85 27.48
CA LEU A 63 42.03 -9.08 26.14
C LEU A 63 40.95 -9.18 25.06
N LEU A 64 39.79 -9.75 25.38
CA LEU A 64 38.66 -9.86 24.46
C LEU A 64 38.05 -8.48 24.19
N ASN A 65 37.85 -7.67 25.24
CA ASN A 65 37.36 -6.30 25.13
C ASN A 65 38.36 -5.34 24.43
N GLU A 66 39.67 -5.55 24.60
CA GLU A 66 40.72 -4.75 23.94
C GLU A 66 40.90 -5.07 22.45
N ASN A 67 40.83 -6.36 22.08
CA ASN A 67 41.11 -6.79 20.70
C ASN A 67 39.85 -6.93 19.84
N PHE A 68 38.69 -7.06 20.47
CA PHE A 68 37.38 -7.00 19.84
C PHE A 68 36.55 -5.94 20.57
N PRO A 69 36.85 -4.64 20.38
CA PRO A 69 35.99 -3.60 20.90
C PRO A 69 34.62 -3.79 20.25
N ASN A 70 33.66 -4.28 21.02
CA ASN A 70 32.30 -4.51 20.53
C ASN A 70 31.79 -3.18 19.94
N GLU A 71 31.56 -3.08 18.62
CA GLU A 71 30.76 -1.98 18.06
C GLU A 71 29.28 -2.05 18.50
N SER A 72 28.92 -3.11 19.24
CA SER A 72 27.69 -3.28 20.00
C SER A 72 27.85 -3.00 21.52
N SER A 73 28.89 -2.28 21.94
CA SER A 73 29.12 -1.87 23.34
C SER A 73 28.14 -0.78 23.81
N LYS A 74 26.85 -1.09 23.92
CA LYS A 74 26.11 -0.67 25.11
C LYS A 74 26.21 -1.82 26.09
N ALA A 75 27.20 -1.77 26.97
CA ALA A 75 27.24 -2.63 28.14
C ALA A 75 26.03 -2.28 29.02
N GLY A 76 24.95 -3.06 28.93
CA GLY A 76 23.73 -2.81 29.71
C GLY A 76 22.43 -3.47 29.25
N ASP A 77 22.38 -4.22 28.14
CA ASP A 77 21.11 -4.79 27.68
C ASP A 77 20.73 -6.05 28.47
N GLN A 78 19.89 -5.89 29.52
CA GLN A 78 19.25 -7.00 30.21
C GLN A 78 17.97 -7.39 29.47
N SER A 79 17.79 -8.69 29.23
CA SER A 79 16.58 -9.24 28.61
C SER A 79 15.77 -10.03 29.63
N LEU A 80 14.49 -9.71 29.78
CA LEU A 80 13.51 -10.48 30.56
C LEU A 80 12.62 -11.24 29.58
N VAL A 81 12.63 -12.57 29.66
CA VAL A 81 11.72 -13.43 28.91
C VAL A 81 10.48 -13.68 29.76
N ILE A 82 9.32 -13.33 29.21
CA ILE A 82 8.00 -13.53 29.82
C ILE A 82 7.30 -14.60 28.99
N VAL A 83 6.80 -15.63 29.66
CA VAL A 83 6.02 -16.70 29.03
C VAL A 83 4.63 -16.70 29.64
N THR A 84 3.62 -16.64 28.78
CA THR A 84 2.20 -16.72 29.17
C THR A 84 1.62 -18.03 28.67
N THR A 85 0.66 -18.60 29.39
CA THR A 85 0.01 -19.89 29.06
C THR A 85 -1.50 -19.78 29.22
N GLY A 86 -2.27 -20.41 28.33
CA GLY A 86 -3.73 -20.28 28.32
C GLY A 86 -4.23 -18.98 27.65
N THR A 87 -3.37 -18.33 26.87
CA THR A 87 -3.56 -17.03 26.26
C THR A 87 -3.70 -17.21 24.73
N ASP A 88 -4.91 -17.52 24.25
CA ASP A 88 -5.15 -17.76 22.82
C ASP A 88 -5.05 -16.46 22.00
N ILE A 89 -4.00 -16.33 21.21
CA ILE A 89 -3.70 -15.15 20.38
C ILE A 89 -4.75 -14.89 19.29
N ASN A 90 -5.61 -15.86 18.98
CA ASN A 90 -6.70 -15.69 18.03
C ASN A 90 -7.92 -14.98 18.65
N SER A 91 -7.97 -14.83 19.96
CA SER A 91 -9.00 -14.07 20.65
C SER A 91 -8.67 -12.57 20.65
N ARG A 92 -9.60 -11.74 20.16
CA ARG A 92 -9.45 -10.28 20.17
C ARG A 92 -9.17 -9.72 21.57
N ASN A 93 -9.94 -10.17 22.57
CA ASN A 93 -9.79 -9.67 23.94
C ASN A 93 -8.37 -9.95 24.48
N VAL A 94 -7.78 -11.08 24.08
CA VAL A 94 -6.41 -11.44 24.44
C VAL A 94 -5.41 -10.52 23.74
N VAL A 95 -5.59 -10.26 22.44
CA VAL A 95 -4.73 -9.31 21.71
C VAL A 95 -4.77 -7.91 22.35
N ASP A 96 -5.96 -7.41 22.69
CA ASP A 96 -6.13 -6.11 23.34
C ASP A 96 -5.40 -6.07 24.70
N SER A 97 -5.59 -7.07 25.56
CA SER A 97 -4.86 -7.21 26.83
C SER A 97 -3.33 -7.26 26.65
N LEU A 98 -2.85 -7.93 25.60
CA LEU A 98 -1.41 -8.03 25.32
C LEU A 98 -0.82 -6.71 24.81
N LEU A 99 -1.57 -5.93 24.04
CA LEU A 99 -1.16 -4.59 23.63
C LEU A 99 -1.12 -3.62 24.83
N GLU A 100 -2.10 -3.73 25.72
CA GLU A 100 -2.11 -2.98 26.99
C GLU A 100 -0.90 -3.34 27.85
N MET A 101 -0.62 -4.64 28.01
CA MET A 101 0.57 -5.14 28.72
C MET A 101 1.88 -4.58 28.11
N ASP A 102 2.02 -4.62 26.79
CA ASP A 102 3.20 -4.06 26.09
C ASP A 102 3.37 -2.56 26.40
N SER A 103 2.29 -1.79 26.25
CA SER A 103 2.30 -0.35 26.54
C SER A 103 2.59 -0.05 28.02
N GLY A 104 2.05 -0.86 28.94
CA GLY A 104 2.25 -0.74 30.38
C GLY A 104 3.70 -1.05 30.78
N LEU A 105 4.28 -2.10 30.21
CA LEU A 105 5.69 -2.46 30.41
C LEU A 105 6.62 -1.35 29.93
N LEU A 106 6.42 -0.84 28.71
CA LEU A 106 7.23 0.25 28.16
C LEU A 106 7.06 1.53 28.98
N SER A 107 5.84 1.87 29.39
CA SER A 107 5.58 3.03 30.25
C SER A 107 6.28 2.91 31.61
N TYR A 108 6.28 1.72 32.22
CA TYR A 108 6.98 1.48 33.48
C TYR A 108 8.50 1.64 33.32
N VAL A 109 9.09 1.02 32.30
CA VAL A 109 10.54 1.09 32.02
C VAL A 109 10.97 2.54 31.74
N HIS A 110 10.21 3.29 30.95
CA HIS A 110 10.47 4.71 30.70
C HIS A 110 10.29 5.57 31.97
N GLY A 111 9.29 5.27 32.81
CA GLY A 111 9.07 5.95 34.08
C GLY A 111 10.23 5.77 35.08
N GLU A 112 10.93 4.64 35.00
CA GLU A 112 12.16 4.37 35.76
C GLU A 112 13.43 4.98 35.13
N GLY A 113 13.29 5.76 34.04
CA GLY A 113 14.40 6.42 33.36
C GLY A 113 15.25 5.51 32.47
N MET A 114 14.77 4.31 32.16
CA MET A 114 15.43 3.36 31.27
C MET A 114 14.80 3.41 29.89
N SER A 115 15.57 3.12 28.83
CA SER A 115 14.99 2.78 27.53
C SER A 115 14.74 1.29 27.44
N GLY A 116 13.64 0.87 26.84
CA GLY A 116 13.35 -0.55 26.64
C GLY A 116 12.55 -0.81 25.37
N ASN A 117 12.56 -2.08 24.95
CA ASN A 117 11.79 -2.56 23.81
C ASN A 117 11.17 -3.92 24.15
N VAL A 118 9.96 -4.16 23.68
CA VAL A 118 9.29 -5.46 23.81
C VAL A 118 9.25 -6.13 22.44
N SER A 119 9.84 -7.32 22.37
CA SER A 119 9.76 -8.20 21.20
C SER A 119 8.73 -9.30 21.46
N SER A 120 7.72 -9.40 20.58
CA SER A 120 6.65 -10.39 20.65
C SER A 120 6.11 -10.69 19.25
N ILE A 121 5.26 -11.70 19.13
CA ILE A 121 4.57 -11.97 17.87
C ILE A 121 3.75 -10.76 17.38
N LEU A 122 3.18 -9.97 18.29
CA LEU A 122 2.41 -8.78 17.95
C LEU A 122 3.30 -7.63 17.43
N THR A 123 4.50 -7.44 17.98
CA THR A 123 5.41 -6.40 17.50
C THR A 123 6.07 -6.77 16.17
N VAL A 124 6.42 -8.05 15.98
CA VAL A 124 6.86 -8.59 14.68
C VAL A 124 5.76 -8.45 13.64
N GLU A 125 4.53 -8.78 13.99
CA GLU A 125 3.41 -8.69 13.06
C GLU A 125 3.04 -7.24 12.74
N ASN A 126 3.01 -6.35 13.72
CA ASN A 126 2.78 -4.93 13.48
C ASN A 126 3.81 -4.33 12.50
N SER A 127 5.09 -4.69 12.65
CA SER A 127 6.15 -4.27 11.73
C SER A 127 5.98 -4.86 10.32
N SER A 128 5.74 -6.17 10.24
CA SER A 128 5.51 -6.90 8.99
C SER A 128 4.30 -6.35 8.25
N MET A 129 3.15 -6.23 8.92
CA MET A 129 1.93 -5.67 8.37
C MET A 129 2.10 -4.22 7.95
N THR A 130 2.79 -3.37 8.73
CA THR A 130 3.08 -1.99 8.33
C THR A 130 3.89 -1.93 7.05
N SER A 131 4.94 -2.76 6.94
CA SER A 131 5.79 -2.82 5.74
C SER A 131 5.01 -3.29 4.51
N MET A 132 4.30 -4.41 4.63
CA MET A 132 3.50 -4.98 3.53
C MET A 132 2.35 -4.05 3.13
N SER A 133 1.71 -3.40 4.09
CA SER A 133 0.66 -2.41 3.85
C SER A 133 1.18 -1.16 3.15
N GLY A 134 2.43 -0.76 3.40
CA GLY A 134 3.10 0.30 2.66
C GLY A 134 3.25 -0.04 1.18
N VAL A 135 3.70 -1.27 0.87
CA VAL A 135 3.79 -1.77 -0.51
C VAL A 135 2.42 -1.85 -1.15
N ALA A 136 1.47 -2.51 -0.48
CA ALA A 136 0.11 -2.69 -0.97
C ALA A 136 -0.61 -1.35 -1.21
N SER A 137 -0.45 -0.36 -0.33
CA SER A 137 -1.02 0.98 -0.49
C SER A 137 -0.43 1.70 -1.72
N GLY A 138 0.88 1.58 -1.94
CA GLY A 138 1.54 2.11 -3.14
C GLY A 138 1.03 1.47 -4.43
N GLU A 139 0.90 0.15 -4.45
CA GLU A 139 0.36 -0.61 -5.59
C GLU A 139 -1.13 -0.29 -5.82
N MET A 140 -1.92 -0.17 -4.76
CA MET A 140 -3.34 0.22 -4.83
C MET A 140 -3.51 1.59 -5.46
N LYS A 141 -2.78 2.60 -4.97
CA LYS A 141 -2.86 3.96 -5.50
C LYS A 141 -2.42 4.01 -6.96
N GLY A 142 -1.29 3.40 -7.29
CA GLY A 142 -0.77 3.34 -8.66
C GLY A 142 -1.75 2.63 -9.60
N SER A 143 -2.32 1.51 -9.18
CA SER A 143 -3.26 0.73 -9.98
C SER A 143 -4.57 1.46 -10.18
N TYR A 144 -5.10 2.09 -9.14
CA TYR A 144 -6.30 2.92 -9.22
C TYR A 144 -6.12 4.07 -10.20
N GLU A 145 -5.03 4.86 -10.08
CA GLU A 145 -4.75 5.99 -10.96
C GLU A 145 -4.58 5.55 -12.41
N LEU A 146 -3.84 4.46 -12.64
CA LEU A 146 -3.60 3.91 -13.98
C LEU A 146 -4.89 3.37 -14.62
N LEU A 147 -5.69 2.59 -13.87
CA LEU A 147 -6.98 2.07 -14.34
C LEU A 147 -7.95 3.22 -14.62
N ASN A 148 -8.07 4.18 -13.71
CA ASN A 148 -8.94 5.34 -13.86
C ASN A 148 -8.59 6.14 -15.14
N SER A 149 -7.31 6.47 -15.31
CA SER A 149 -6.82 7.22 -16.47
C SER A 149 -7.00 6.46 -17.78
N THR A 150 -6.67 5.17 -17.78
CA THR A 150 -6.79 4.31 -18.97
C THR A 150 -8.25 4.11 -19.35
N ALA A 151 -9.12 3.75 -18.41
CA ALA A 151 -10.54 3.54 -18.67
C ALA A 151 -11.25 4.82 -19.13
N GLN A 152 -10.94 5.98 -18.55
CA GLN A 152 -11.46 7.28 -19.01
C GLN A 152 -10.99 7.59 -20.44
N SER A 153 -9.72 7.38 -20.73
CA SER A 153 -9.17 7.64 -22.06
C SER A 153 -9.77 6.71 -23.12
N ILE A 154 -9.97 5.44 -22.80
CA ILE A 154 -10.69 4.48 -23.66
C ILE A 154 -12.14 4.95 -23.86
N LYS A 155 -12.84 5.37 -22.80
CA LYS A 155 -14.22 5.86 -22.89
C LYS A 155 -14.34 7.07 -23.83
N VAL A 156 -13.43 8.04 -23.71
CA VAL A 156 -13.39 9.22 -24.59
C VAL A 156 -13.09 8.82 -26.03
N LEU A 157 -12.14 7.89 -26.25
CA LEU A 157 -11.82 7.41 -27.59
C LEU A 157 -13.00 6.66 -28.22
N ASN A 158 -13.70 5.81 -27.45
CA ASN A 158 -14.91 5.10 -27.90
C ASN A 158 -16.01 6.07 -28.30
N ALA A 159 -16.24 7.12 -27.49
CA ALA A 159 -17.20 8.18 -27.80
C ALA A 159 -16.81 8.93 -29.09
N SER A 160 -15.51 9.21 -29.28
CA SER A 160 -14.99 9.88 -30.48
C SER A 160 -15.12 9.02 -31.74
N LEU A 161 -14.84 7.71 -31.65
CA LEU A 161 -15.05 6.76 -32.74
C LEU A 161 -16.53 6.66 -33.12
N ASN A 162 -17.42 6.58 -32.14
CA ASN A 162 -18.86 6.55 -32.38
C ASN A 162 -19.36 7.86 -33.01
N GLY A 163 -18.90 9.01 -32.52
CA GLY A 163 -19.21 10.32 -33.11
C GLY A 163 -18.71 10.43 -34.55
N THR A 164 -17.49 9.97 -34.82
CA THR A 164 -16.91 9.97 -36.17
C THR A 164 -17.65 9.01 -37.11
N LEU A 165 -18.04 7.82 -36.64
CA LEU A 165 -18.86 6.87 -37.42
C LEU A 165 -20.23 7.48 -37.76
N ARG A 166 -20.89 8.10 -36.78
CA ARG A 166 -22.18 8.80 -36.98
C ARG A 166 -22.05 9.94 -37.98
N MET A 167 -20.95 10.68 -37.95
CA MET A 167 -20.69 11.70 -38.95
C MET A 167 -20.48 11.09 -40.35
N ILE A 168 -19.62 10.08 -40.49
CA ILE A 168 -19.24 9.50 -41.79
C ILE A 168 -20.38 8.73 -42.46
N TYR A 169 -21.19 8.00 -41.69
CA TYR A 169 -22.24 7.16 -42.25
C TYR A 169 -23.65 7.55 -41.80
N GLY A 170 -23.80 8.03 -40.57
CA GLY A 170 -25.11 8.43 -40.04
C GLY A 170 -25.68 9.67 -40.70
N VAL A 171 -24.86 10.70 -40.93
CA VAL A 171 -25.33 11.91 -41.61
C VAL A 171 -25.69 11.62 -43.09
N PRO A 172 -24.88 10.88 -43.87
CA PRO A 172 -25.30 10.44 -45.20
C PRO A 172 -26.53 9.52 -45.21
N ALA A 173 -26.69 8.64 -44.22
CA ALA A 173 -27.88 7.81 -44.08
C ALA A 173 -29.14 8.66 -43.78
N LEU A 174 -29.00 9.68 -42.94
CA LEU A 174 -30.06 10.65 -42.66
C LEU A 174 -30.47 11.41 -43.93
N PHE A 175 -29.48 11.86 -44.71
CA PHE A 175 -29.72 12.48 -46.01
C PHE A 175 -30.48 11.55 -46.96
N LEU A 176 -30.05 10.28 -47.07
CA LEU A 176 -30.75 9.30 -47.91
C LEU A 176 -32.20 9.08 -47.46
N SER A 177 -32.45 8.96 -46.15
CA SER A 177 -33.80 8.85 -45.59
C SER A 177 -34.68 10.05 -45.95
N ASN A 178 -34.13 11.27 -45.86
CA ASN A 178 -34.84 12.49 -46.26
C ASN A 178 -35.01 12.60 -47.78
N PHE A 179 -34.06 12.09 -48.56
CA PHE A 179 -34.14 12.02 -50.02
C PHE A 179 -35.21 11.04 -50.48
N GLU A 180 -35.31 9.85 -49.87
CA GLU A 180 -36.35 8.86 -50.16
C GLU A 180 -37.76 9.39 -49.85
N LYS A 181 -37.90 10.22 -48.80
CA LYS A 181 -39.18 10.85 -48.45
C LYS A 181 -39.59 11.98 -49.41
N THR A 182 -38.63 12.79 -49.85
CA THR A 182 -38.91 14.02 -50.61
C THR A 182 -38.79 13.85 -52.12
N GLY A 183 -38.00 12.87 -52.58
CA GLY A 183 -37.61 12.70 -53.98
C GLY A 183 -36.79 13.87 -54.55
N ASN A 184 -36.37 14.83 -53.72
CA ASN A 184 -35.71 16.06 -54.14
C ASN A 184 -34.46 16.34 -53.30
N ALA A 185 -33.29 16.37 -53.95
CA ALA A 185 -32.00 16.55 -53.29
C ALA A 185 -31.88 17.87 -52.51
N SER A 186 -32.47 18.96 -53.01
CA SER A 186 -32.41 20.27 -52.36
C SER A 186 -33.30 20.32 -51.10
N GLN A 187 -34.48 19.70 -51.15
CA GLN A 187 -35.36 19.58 -49.98
C GLN A 187 -34.77 18.64 -48.94
N ALA A 188 -34.27 17.47 -49.36
CA ALA A 188 -33.55 16.53 -48.50
C ALA A 188 -32.35 17.18 -47.82
N ASN A 189 -31.62 18.04 -48.55
CA ASN A 189 -30.52 18.80 -48.01
C ASN A 189 -30.95 19.77 -46.91
N SER A 190 -32.00 20.55 -47.15
CA SER A 190 -32.51 21.50 -46.16
C SER A 190 -32.95 20.81 -44.87
N LEU A 191 -33.64 19.67 -44.97
CA LEU A 191 -34.09 18.89 -43.82
C LEU A 191 -32.90 18.33 -43.04
N THR A 192 -31.98 17.65 -43.73
CA THR A 192 -30.80 17.05 -43.09
C THR A 192 -29.93 18.12 -42.44
N TYR A 193 -29.76 19.28 -43.09
CA TYR A 193 -29.00 20.39 -42.52
C TYR A 193 -29.62 20.90 -41.22
N SER A 194 -30.95 21.06 -41.17
CA SER A 194 -31.64 21.47 -39.94
C SER A 194 -31.58 20.43 -38.82
N GLU A 195 -31.48 19.15 -39.16
CA GLU A 195 -31.39 18.05 -38.18
C GLU A 195 -29.97 17.89 -37.59
N ILE A 196 -28.94 18.34 -38.30
CA ILE A 196 -27.55 18.35 -37.80
C ILE A 196 -27.12 19.73 -37.28
N GLU A 197 -28.02 20.72 -37.30
CA GLU A 197 -27.75 22.06 -36.82
C GLU A 197 -27.52 22.02 -35.30
N GLY A 198 -26.28 22.25 -34.88
CA GLY A 198 -25.85 22.16 -33.48
C GLY A 198 -24.89 21.01 -33.16
N GLU A 199 -24.67 20.06 -34.07
CA GLU A 199 -23.72 18.95 -33.92
C GLU A 199 -22.23 19.38 -34.07
N GLY A 200 -22.00 20.67 -34.32
CA GLY A 200 -20.68 21.29 -34.37
C GLY A 200 -20.13 21.50 -35.77
N GLN A 201 -19.16 22.42 -35.87
CA GLN A 201 -18.63 22.91 -37.14
C GLN A 201 -18.01 21.80 -38.02
N VAL A 202 -17.38 20.80 -37.40
CA VAL A 202 -16.76 19.68 -38.13
C VAL A 202 -17.81 18.87 -38.90
N VAL A 203 -18.94 18.57 -38.26
CA VAL A 203 -20.05 17.81 -38.86
C VAL A 203 -20.69 18.62 -39.98
N THR A 204 -20.88 19.92 -39.78
CA THR A 204 -21.40 20.83 -40.82
C THR A 204 -20.49 20.88 -42.05
N ILE A 205 -19.18 21.06 -41.85
CA ILE A 205 -18.19 21.09 -42.95
C ILE A 205 -18.16 19.75 -43.68
N TYR A 206 -18.18 18.64 -42.93
CA TYR A 206 -18.27 17.30 -43.50
C TYR A 206 -19.51 17.18 -44.40
N TYR A 207 -20.69 17.50 -43.87
CA TYR A 207 -21.96 17.32 -44.57
C TYR A 207 -22.07 18.20 -45.82
N MET A 208 -21.70 19.48 -45.73
CA MET A 208 -21.73 20.37 -46.89
C MET A 208 -20.81 19.87 -48.01
N THR A 209 -19.65 19.32 -47.65
CA THR A 209 -18.71 18.75 -48.61
C THR A 209 -19.26 17.47 -49.23
N PHE A 210 -19.83 16.59 -48.41
CA PHE A 210 -20.53 15.37 -48.85
C PHE A 210 -21.65 15.69 -49.85
N TYR A 211 -22.54 16.62 -49.51
CA TYR A 211 -23.64 17.02 -50.38
C TYR A 211 -23.13 17.64 -51.69
N GLY A 212 -22.05 18.41 -51.65
CA GLY A 212 -21.40 18.96 -52.85
C GLY A 212 -20.95 17.87 -53.83
N TYR A 213 -20.24 16.85 -53.33
CA TYR A 213 -19.84 15.69 -54.16
C TYR A 213 -21.03 14.83 -54.58
N TRP A 214 -22.04 14.68 -53.71
CA TRP A 214 -23.24 13.93 -54.03
C TRP A 214 -24.01 14.59 -55.15
N ASN A 215 -24.31 15.88 -55.05
CA ASN A 215 -25.09 16.60 -56.04
C ASN A 215 -24.38 16.72 -57.40
N SER A 216 -23.05 16.73 -57.43
CA SER A 216 -22.24 16.84 -58.66
C SER A 216 -21.87 15.51 -59.33
N SER A 217 -22.12 14.36 -58.70
CA SER A 217 -21.77 13.05 -59.28
C SER A 217 -22.89 12.49 -60.18
N ASP A 218 -22.53 11.99 -61.36
CA ASP A 218 -23.43 11.33 -62.31
C ASP A 218 -23.56 9.80 -62.10
N ILE A 219 -23.21 9.30 -60.92
CA ILE A 219 -23.23 7.86 -60.62
C ILE A 219 -24.68 7.37 -60.52
N SER A 220 -25.01 6.33 -61.31
CA SER A 220 -26.28 5.62 -61.22
C SER A 220 -26.32 4.74 -59.96
N GLY A 221 -27.43 4.75 -59.25
CA GLY A 221 -27.63 4.01 -58.00
C GLY A 221 -27.35 4.85 -56.73
N LEU A 222 -28.37 5.00 -55.88
CA LEU A 222 -28.30 5.86 -54.68
C LEU A 222 -27.19 5.44 -53.71
N LEU A 223 -27.06 4.15 -53.44
CA LEU A 223 -26.04 3.62 -52.52
C LEU A 223 -24.62 3.84 -53.05
N GLN A 224 -24.40 3.61 -54.35
CA GLN A 224 -23.10 3.80 -55.00
C GLN A 224 -22.71 5.29 -55.06
N ARG A 225 -23.68 6.15 -55.40
CA ARG A 225 -23.52 7.60 -55.36
C ARG A 225 -23.12 8.07 -53.97
N THR A 226 -23.83 7.63 -52.93
CA THR A 226 -23.54 8.01 -51.54
C THR A 226 -22.18 7.51 -51.06
N ASN A 227 -21.83 6.25 -51.31
CA ASN A 227 -20.51 5.72 -50.95
C ASN A 227 -19.38 6.48 -51.65
N TYR A 228 -19.55 6.83 -52.93
CA TYR A 228 -18.58 7.67 -53.65
C TYR A 228 -18.42 9.05 -53.00
N SER A 229 -19.53 9.71 -52.67
CA SER A 229 -19.48 11.04 -52.04
C SER A 229 -18.85 11.01 -50.64
N ILE A 230 -19.09 9.96 -49.86
CA ILE A 230 -18.40 9.73 -48.58
C ILE A 230 -16.89 9.63 -48.82
N GLN A 231 -16.47 8.81 -49.78
CA GLN A 231 -15.07 8.63 -50.12
C GLN A 231 -14.41 9.93 -50.56
N GLN A 232 -15.03 10.67 -51.49
CA GLN A 232 -14.50 11.96 -51.94
C GLN A 232 -14.40 12.96 -50.79
N THR A 233 -15.37 12.98 -49.88
CA THR A 233 -15.34 13.90 -48.73
C THR A 233 -14.14 13.65 -47.82
N VAL A 234 -13.83 12.38 -47.54
CA VAL A 234 -12.79 12.02 -46.56
C VAL A 234 -11.40 11.91 -47.18
N THR A 235 -11.26 11.52 -48.45
CA THR A 235 -9.94 11.21 -49.05
C THR A 235 -9.49 12.21 -50.11
N ASN A 236 -10.38 13.04 -50.68
CA ASN A 236 -9.98 13.99 -51.72
C ASN A 236 -9.24 15.19 -51.11
N GLN A 237 -8.02 15.48 -51.57
CA GLN A 237 -7.21 16.58 -51.03
C GLN A 237 -7.84 17.97 -51.23
N THR A 238 -8.76 18.10 -52.18
CA THR A 238 -9.50 19.35 -52.43
C THR A 238 -10.68 19.55 -51.48
N SER A 239 -11.15 18.49 -50.82
CA SER A 239 -12.25 18.53 -49.85
C SER A 239 -11.96 19.49 -48.70
N PRO A 240 -12.87 20.43 -48.38
CA PRO A 240 -12.76 21.24 -47.16
C PRO A 240 -12.66 20.40 -45.89
N TYR A 241 -13.40 19.28 -45.82
CA TYR A 241 -13.31 18.35 -44.70
C TYR A 241 -11.94 17.65 -44.64
N TYR A 242 -11.37 17.23 -45.77
CA TYR A 242 -10.04 16.62 -45.78
C TYR A 242 -9.01 17.58 -45.19
N LYS A 243 -8.99 18.84 -45.64
CA LYS A 243 -8.08 19.89 -45.15
C LYS A 243 -8.21 20.12 -43.65
N LEU A 244 -9.44 20.13 -43.13
CA LEU A 244 -9.73 20.22 -41.70
C LEU A 244 -9.28 18.95 -40.94
N SER A 245 -9.52 17.77 -41.51
CA SER A 245 -9.14 16.51 -40.86
C SER A 245 -7.64 16.41 -40.70
N VAL A 246 -6.85 16.77 -41.73
CA VAL A 246 -5.38 16.69 -41.69
C VAL A 246 -4.77 17.64 -40.65
N SER A 247 -5.39 18.77 -40.35
CA SER A 247 -4.94 19.66 -39.26
C SER A 247 -5.23 19.11 -37.87
N VAL A 248 -6.08 18.08 -37.75
CA VAL A 248 -6.39 17.35 -36.52
C VAL A 248 -6.07 15.86 -36.71
N PRO A 249 -4.81 15.42 -36.54
CA PRO A 249 -4.35 14.09 -36.94
C PRO A 249 -5.20 12.92 -36.42
N GLN A 250 -5.74 13.04 -35.20
CA GLN A 250 -6.62 12.03 -34.60
C GLN A 250 -7.94 11.89 -35.39
N LEU A 251 -8.56 13.02 -35.77
CA LEU A 251 -9.76 13.01 -36.61
C LEU A 251 -9.47 12.38 -37.97
N HIS A 252 -8.35 12.76 -38.61
CA HIS A 252 -7.95 12.19 -39.89
C HIS A 252 -7.78 10.66 -39.83
N GLN A 253 -7.04 10.17 -38.84
CA GLN A 253 -6.77 8.73 -38.68
C GLN A 253 -8.03 7.95 -38.33
N MET A 254 -8.89 8.46 -37.45
CA MET A 254 -10.17 7.84 -37.14
C MET A 254 -11.06 7.77 -38.38
N SER A 255 -11.17 8.86 -39.14
CA SER A 255 -12.00 8.88 -40.35
C SER A 255 -11.53 7.91 -41.42
N LEU A 256 -10.22 7.85 -41.67
CA LEU A 256 -9.66 6.87 -42.62
C LEU A 256 -9.83 5.43 -42.14
N SER A 257 -9.60 5.16 -40.85
CA SER A 257 -9.72 3.80 -40.31
C SER A 257 -11.15 3.30 -40.35
N LEU A 258 -12.13 4.14 -40.01
CA LEU A 258 -13.54 3.80 -40.11
C LEU A 258 -13.93 3.55 -41.58
N MET A 259 -13.46 4.39 -42.50
CA MET A 259 -13.70 4.22 -43.93
C MET A 259 -13.18 2.92 -44.54
N GLN A 260 -12.10 2.37 -43.99
CA GLN A 260 -11.52 1.13 -44.46
C GLN A 260 -12.24 -0.12 -43.93
N ASN A 261 -12.97 0.00 -42.81
CA ASN A 261 -13.57 -1.13 -42.11
C ASN A 261 -15.10 -1.15 -42.17
N PHE A 262 -15.73 -0.03 -42.52
CA PHE A 262 -17.18 0.11 -42.58
C PHE A 262 -17.62 0.66 -43.93
N SER A 263 -18.87 0.39 -44.25
CA SER A 263 -19.61 0.90 -45.40
C SER A 263 -20.96 1.44 -44.94
N LEU A 264 -21.65 2.18 -45.81
CA LEU A 264 -22.99 2.67 -45.47
C LEU A 264 -23.99 1.54 -45.16
N SER A 265 -23.81 0.36 -45.79
CA SER A 265 -24.61 -0.83 -45.50
C SER A 265 -24.44 -1.36 -44.08
N ASP A 266 -23.26 -1.17 -43.48
CA ASP A 266 -22.99 -1.59 -42.09
C ASP A 266 -23.66 -0.67 -41.07
N PHE A 267 -24.09 0.53 -41.47
CA PHE A 267 -24.75 1.49 -40.60
C PHE A 267 -26.26 1.24 -40.42
N GLN A 268 -26.79 0.07 -40.81
CA GLN A 268 -28.14 -0.32 -40.42
C GLN A 268 -28.24 -0.49 -38.90
N LEU A 269 -28.69 0.57 -38.22
CA LEU A 269 -28.70 0.74 -36.76
C LEU A 269 -29.59 -0.24 -35.98
N SER A 270 -30.37 -1.08 -36.66
CA SER A 270 -31.23 -2.11 -36.06
C SER A 270 -30.64 -3.53 -36.12
N ASN A 271 -29.50 -3.72 -36.79
CA ASN A 271 -28.90 -5.04 -36.96
C ASN A 271 -27.88 -5.33 -35.83
N GLU A 272 -28.19 -6.32 -35.00
CA GLU A 272 -27.33 -6.79 -33.91
C GLU A 272 -25.93 -7.21 -34.40
N THR A 273 -25.84 -7.78 -35.61
CA THR A 273 -24.57 -8.17 -36.25
C THR A 273 -23.66 -6.96 -36.48
N ASN A 274 -24.23 -5.83 -36.89
CA ASN A 274 -23.47 -4.61 -37.17
C ASN A 274 -22.99 -3.94 -35.87
N LEU A 275 -23.80 -4.02 -34.81
CA LEU A 275 -23.40 -3.55 -33.48
C LEU A 275 -22.24 -4.39 -32.91
N LEU A 276 -22.29 -5.71 -33.07
CA LEU A 276 -21.19 -6.61 -32.68
C LEU A 276 -19.92 -6.35 -33.50
N HIS A 277 -20.06 -6.14 -34.81
CA HIS A 277 -18.92 -5.79 -35.68
C HIS A 277 -18.28 -4.46 -35.24
N PHE A 278 -19.08 -3.43 -34.97
CA PHE A 278 -18.58 -2.15 -34.47
C PHE A 278 -17.88 -2.30 -33.12
N TYR A 279 -18.48 -3.02 -32.17
CA TYR A 279 -17.88 -3.24 -30.86
C TYR A 279 -16.52 -3.97 -30.96
N SER A 280 -16.43 -5.00 -31.80
CA SER A 280 -15.18 -5.74 -32.05
C SER A 280 -14.10 -4.85 -32.68
N TYR A 281 -14.48 -4.00 -33.63
CA TYR A 281 -13.58 -3.01 -34.22
C TYR A 281 -13.10 -2.00 -33.18
N VAL A 282 -14.00 -1.41 -32.39
CA VAL A 282 -13.65 -0.43 -31.35
C VAL A 282 -12.66 -1.02 -30.35
N ARG A 283 -12.90 -2.26 -29.90
CA ARG A 283 -11.97 -2.99 -29.03
C ARG A 283 -10.60 -3.18 -29.70
N SER A 284 -10.56 -3.57 -30.97
CA SER A 284 -9.32 -3.81 -31.69
C SER A 284 -8.52 -2.52 -31.95
N TYR A 285 -9.22 -1.45 -32.32
CA TYR A 285 -8.63 -0.13 -32.53
C TYR A 285 -8.05 0.44 -31.22
N THR A 286 -8.84 0.42 -30.14
CA THR A 286 -8.37 0.87 -28.82
C THR A 286 -7.21 0.02 -28.32
N TYR A 287 -7.23 -1.30 -28.52
CA TYR A 287 -6.11 -2.17 -28.20
C TYR A 287 -4.82 -1.74 -28.92
N ALA A 288 -4.89 -1.49 -30.23
CA ALA A 288 -3.75 -1.09 -31.05
C ALA A 288 -3.18 0.28 -30.65
N VAL A 289 -3.99 1.15 -30.05
CA VAL A 289 -3.55 2.47 -29.54
C VAL A 289 -2.96 2.34 -28.14
N PHE A 290 -3.69 1.71 -27.20
CA PHE A 290 -3.34 1.74 -25.79
C PHE A 290 -2.27 0.73 -25.39
N VAL A 291 -2.27 -0.48 -25.95
CA VAL A 291 -1.30 -1.51 -25.54
C VAL A 291 0.14 -1.10 -25.87
N PRO A 292 0.46 -0.59 -27.08
CA PRO A 292 1.80 -0.07 -27.36
C PRO A 292 2.16 1.15 -26.49
N ALA A 293 1.20 2.06 -26.25
CA ALA A 293 1.42 3.24 -25.41
C ALA A 293 1.76 2.85 -23.96
N LEU A 294 0.98 1.95 -23.36
CA LEU A 294 1.25 1.42 -22.02
C LEU A 294 2.57 0.66 -21.98
N SER A 295 2.87 -0.14 -23.01
CA SER A 295 4.11 -0.91 -23.10
C SER A 295 5.37 -0.04 -23.23
N SER A 296 5.22 1.19 -23.74
CA SER A 296 6.31 2.16 -23.83
C SER A 296 6.62 2.88 -22.51
N GLN A 297 5.71 2.83 -21.52
CA GLN A 297 5.86 3.50 -20.24
C GLN A 297 6.46 2.55 -19.19
N GLY A 298 7.77 2.69 -18.92
CA GLY A 298 8.50 1.77 -18.03
C GLY A 298 7.92 1.64 -16.61
N SER A 299 7.38 2.73 -16.03
CA SER A 299 6.72 2.69 -14.72
C SER A 299 5.40 1.92 -14.75
N ALA A 300 4.56 2.14 -15.76
CA ALA A 300 3.30 1.42 -15.94
C ALA A 300 3.55 -0.07 -16.18
N VAL A 301 4.53 -0.41 -17.04
CA VAL A 301 4.91 -1.81 -17.29
C VAL A 301 5.38 -2.47 -16.01
N ARG A 302 6.26 -1.83 -15.22
CA ARG A 302 6.74 -2.41 -13.95
C ARG A 302 5.60 -2.64 -12.96
N LEU A 303 4.66 -1.71 -12.83
CA LEU A 303 3.49 -1.91 -11.96
C LEU A 303 2.65 -3.09 -12.45
N ILE A 304 2.33 -3.13 -13.74
CA ILE A 304 1.46 -4.17 -14.33
C ILE A 304 2.13 -5.56 -14.23
N THR A 305 3.40 -5.68 -14.59
CA THR A 305 4.06 -6.99 -14.72
C THR A 305 4.66 -7.48 -13.41
N ILE A 306 5.26 -6.59 -12.60
CA ILE A 306 5.94 -6.97 -11.36
C ILE A 306 4.97 -6.85 -10.18
N GLY A 307 4.26 -5.74 -10.05
CA GLY A 307 3.35 -5.51 -8.93
C GLY A 307 2.07 -6.35 -9.05
N LEU A 308 1.40 -6.28 -10.20
CA LEU A 308 0.11 -6.94 -10.40
C LEU A 308 0.23 -8.37 -10.96
N ASN A 309 1.41 -8.77 -11.43
CA ASN A 309 1.64 -10.05 -12.11
C ASN A 309 0.69 -10.28 -13.31
N LEU A 310 0.50 -9.25 -14.13
CA LEU A 310 -0.34 -9.27 -15.32
C LEU A 310 0.47 -8.94 -16.58
N THR A 311 -0.08 -9.30 -17.72
CA THR A 311 0.36 -8.73 -19.00
C THR A 311 -0.33 -7.39 -19.27
N VAL A 312 0.32 -6.51 -20.05
CA VAL A 312 -0.30 -5.24 -20.49
C VAL A 312 -1.62 -5.49 -21.23
N ALA A 313 -1.72 -6.59 -21.98
CA ALA A 313 -2.94 -6.97 -22.68
C ALA A 313 -4.09 -7.36 -21.73
N GLN A 314 -3.81 -8.08 -20.64
CA GLN A 314 -4.81 -8.39 -19.61
C GLN A 314 -5.29 -7.12 -18.92
N PHE A 315 -4.35 -6.27 -18.47
CA PHE A 315 -4.67 -4.99 -17.85
C PHE A 315 -5.53 -4.09 -18.77
N PHE A 316 -5.22 -4.07 -20.07
CA PHE A 316 -6.04 -3.38 -21.06
C PHE A 316 -7.47 -3.93 -21.13
N ASN A 317 -7.66 -5.26 -21.11
CA ASN A 317 -9.00 -5.85 -21.17
C ASN A 317 -9.85 -5.48 -19.94
N ASP A 318 -9.24 -5.44 -18.75
CA ASP A 318 -9.92 -4.98 -17.52
C ASP A 318 -10.30 -3.50 -17.63
N SER A 319 -9.36 -2.67 -18.09
CA SER A 319 -9.57 -1.23 -18.33
C SER A 319 -10.66 -0.98 -19.38
N PHE A 320 -10.68 -1.78 -20.46
CA PHE A 320 -11.68 -1.67 -21.52
C PHE A 320 -13.06 -2.04 -21.00
N THR A 321 -13.19 -3.13 -20.25
CA THR A 321 -14.45 -3.55 -19.63
C THR A 321 -14.97 -2.47 -18.67
N LEU A 322 -14.08 -1.89 -17.86
CA LEU A 322 -14.41 -0.76 -16.99
C LEU A 322 -14.87 0.48 -17.76
N SER A 323 -14.31 0.74 -18.94
CA SER A 323 -14.68 1.91 -19.75
C SER A 323 -16.14 1.89 -20.21
N LEU A 324 -16.74 0.70 -20.36
CA LEU A 324 -18.12 0.52 -20.81
C LEU A 324 -19.12 0.94 -19.74
N ASN A 325 -18.83 0.62 -18.47
CA ASN A 325 -19.67 0.92 -17.31
C ASN A 325 -18.86 1.69 -16.25
N PHE A 326 -18.27 2.81 -16.67
CA PHE A 326 -17.33 3.54 -15.83
C PHE A 326 -17.98 4.05 -14.53
N SER A 327 -17.42 3.66 -13.38
CA SER A 327 -17.70 4.27 -12.09
C SER A 327 -16.45 4.24 -11.19
N TYR A 328 -16.24 5.29 -10.39
CA TYR A 328 -15.10 5.35 -9.47
C TYR A 328 -15.07 4.16 -8.49
N ARG A 329 -16.25 3.70 -8.06
CA ARG A 329 -16.38 2.52 -7.22
C ARG A 329 -15.91 1.25 -7.94
N ALA A 330 -16.32 1.02 -9.19
CA ALA A 330 -15.87 -0.14 -9.96
C ALA A 330 -14.35 -0.12 -10.18
N VAL A 331 -13.77 1.06 -10.45
CA VAL A 331 -12.30 1.20 -10.57
C VAL A 331 -11.61 0.80 -9.27
N GLY A 332 -12.11 1.26 -8.12
CA GLY A 332 -11.57 0.89 -6.81
C GLY A 332 -11.65 -0.61 -6.53
N ILE A 333 -12.76 -1.24 -6.90
CA ILE A 333 -12.96 -2.69 -6.74
C ILE A 333 -11.98 -3.47 -7.61
N THR A 334 -11.90 -3.16 -8.90
CA THR A 334 -10.97 -3.84 -9.81
C THR A 334 -9.53 -3.61 -9.40
N ALA A 335 -9.14 -2.40 -8.98
CA ALA A 335 -7.80 -2.14 -8.47
C ALA A 335 -7.45 -3.05 -7.27
N ALA A 336 -8.38 -3.20 -6.31
CA ALA A 336 -8.19 -4.09 -5.16
C ALA A 336 -8.04 -5.56 -5.55
N GLU A 337 -8.83 -6.02 -6.53
CA GLU A 337 -8.73 -7.38 -7.04
C GLU A 337 -7.41 -7.65 -7.76
N LEU A 338 -6.94 -6.72 -8.60
CA LEU A 338 -5.66 -6.84 -9.29
C LEU A 338 -4.49 -6.85 -8.31
N VAL A 339 -4.48 -5.95 -7.32
CA VAL A 339 -3.42 -5.89 -6.29
C VAL A 339 -3.45 -7.15 -5.42
N LYS A 340 -4.61 -7.63 -5.02
CA LYS A 340 -4.74 -8.92 -4.32
C LYS A 340 -4.07 -10.04 -5.14
N GLY A 341 -4.38 -10.15 -6.43
CA GLY A 341 -3.78 -11.17 -7.30
C GLY A 341 -2.25 -11.03 -7.44
N GLY A 342 -1.76 -9.78 -7.48
CA GLY A 342 -0.33 -9.48 -7.47
C GLY A 342 0.37 -9.92 -6.19
N LEU A 343 -0.20 -9.58 -5.03
CA LEU A 343 0.29 -9.96 -3.71
C LEU A 343 0.27 -11.48 -3.49
N GLU A 344 -0.82 -12.15 -3.89
CA GLU A 344 -0.93 -13.62 -3.80
C GLU A 344 0.18 -14.34 -4.56
N ASN A 345 0.54 -13.83 -5.74
CA ASN A 345 1.63 -14.40 -6.54
C ASN A 345 3.00 -14.06 -5.97
N THR A 346 3.21 -12.83 -5.53
CA THR A 346 4.49 -12.36 -4.99
C THR A 346 4.84 -13.04 -3.67
N LEU A 347 3.85 -13.28 -2.81
CA LEU A 347 4.02 -13.92 -1.51
C LEU A 347 3.91 -15.45 -1.58
N ARG A 348 3.65 -16.03 -2.75
CA ARG A 348 3.50 -17.48 -2.90
C ARG A 348 4.80 -18.20 -2.53
N GLY A 349 4.76 -18.98 -1.46
CA GLY A 349 5.91 -19.72 -0.97
C GLY A 349 6.96 -18.85 -0.27
N ASN A 350 6.61 -17.62 0.10
CA ASN A 350 7.45 -16.79 0.95
C ASN A 350 7.62 -17.49 2.32
N PRO A 351 8.86 -17.66 2.82
CA PRO A 351 9.10 -18.41 4.06
C PRO A 351 8.78 -17.62 5.33
N TYR A 352 8.47 -16.33 5.24
CA TYR A 352 8.28 -15.43 6.37
C TYR A 352 6.85 -14.91 6.50
N ILE A 353 6.17 -14.62 5.39
CA ILE A 353 4.83 -14.03 5.37
C ILE A 353 3.91 -14.83 4.46
N GLU A 354 2.69 -15.08 4.93
CA GLU A 354 1.56 -15.63 4.19
C GLU A 354 0.45 -14.60 4.07
N LEU A 355 -0.32 -14.66 2.98
CA LEU A 355 -1.45 -13.77 2.74
C LEU A 355 -2.76 -14.44 3.16
N ASN A 356 -3.55 -13.75 3.98
CA ASN A 356 -4.89 -14.18 4.30
C ASN A 356 -5.87 -13.75 3.21
N SER A 357 -6.17 -14.68 2.30
CA SER A 357 -7.05 -14.44 1.14
C SER A 357 -8.47 -13.96 1.51
N ARG A 358 -8.93 -14.20 2.76
CA ARG A 358 -10.26 -13.81 3.24
C ARG A 358 -10.32 -12.35 3.68
N SER A 359 -9.30 -11.85 4.35
CA SER A 359 -9.27 -10.49 4.92
C SER A 359 -8.52 -9.47 4.08
N ILE A 360 -7.64 -9.90 3.16
CA ILE A 360 -6.87 -8.99 2.33
C ILE A 360 -7.74 -8.04 1.49
N LEU A 361 -8.82 -8.52 0.87
CA LEU A 361 -9.62 -7.70 -0.02
C LEU A 361 -10.35 -6.57 0.73
N PRO A 362 -11.09 -6.84 1.83
CA PRO A 362 -11.60 -5.78 2.71
C PRO A 362 -10.51 -4.81 3.19
N TYR A 363 -9.34 -5.34 3.55
CA TYR A 363 -8.22 -4.54 4.05
C TYR A 363 -7.66 -3.58 2.98
N LEU A 364 -7.53 -4.01 1.73
CA LEU A 364 -7.11 -3.16 0.62
C LEU A 364 -8.06 -1.98 0.39
N TYR A 365 -9.37 -2.13 0.63
CA TYR A 365 -10.30 -1.00 0.59
C TYR A 365 -10.06 0.00 1.72
N ILE A 366 -9.77 -0.48 2.94
CA ILE A 366 -9.44 0.39 4.06
C ILE A 366 -8.15 1.15 3.76
N LEU A 367 -7.11 0.45 3.28
CA LEU A 367 -5.83 1.04 2.89
C LEU A 367 -5.95 2.09 1.79
N ASN A 368 -6.90 1.94 0.86
CA ASN A 368 -7.10 2.92 -0.20
C ASN A 368 -7.75 4.23 0.31
N ASN A 369 -8.43 4.19 1.47
CA ASN A 369 -9.18 5.31 2.02
C ASN A 369 -8.56 5.91 3.30
N THR A 370 -7.51 5.30 3.85
CA THR A 370 -6.89 5.70 5.11
C THR A 370 -5.35 5.65 5.03
N SER A 371 -4.65 6.18 6.04
CA SER A 371 -3.19 6.02 6.12
C SER A 371 -2.81 4.61 6.57
N VAL A 372 -1.68 4.12 6.08
CA VAL A 372 -1.12 2.79 6.44
C VAL A 372 -1.11 2.57 7.94
N SER A 373 -0.59 3.54 8.72
CA SER A 373 -0.54 3.44 10.18
C SER A 373 -1.90 3.26 10.84
N SER A 374 -2.94 3.91 10.32
CA SER A 374 -4.29 3.83 10.86
C SER A 374 -4.93 2.51 10.48
N ALA A 375 -4.82 2.10 9.21
CA ALA A 375 -5.33 0.81 8.74
C ALA A 375 -4.73 -0.37 9.53
N VAL A 376 -3.41 -0.35 9.74
CA VAL A 376 -2.70 -1.35 10.55
C VAL A 376 -3.20 -1.33 11.98
N LYS A 377 -3.20 -0.17 12.64
CA LYS A 377 -3.64 -0.04 14.05
C LYS A 377 -5.08 -0.51 14.24
N ASP A 378 -5.99 -0.10 13.36
CA ASP A 378 -7.39 -0.47 13.41
C ASP A 378 -7.55 -1.98 13.22
N THR A 379 -6.78 -2.60 12.33
CA THR A 379 -6.82 -4.05 12.10
C THR A 379 -6.32 -4.84 13.31
N ILE A 380 -5.18 -4.45 13.90
CA ILE A 380 -4.62 -5.14 15.08
C ILE A 380 -5.56 -5.02 16.30
N SER A 381 -6.21 -3.87 16.48
CA SER A 381 -7.07 -3.61 17.66
C SER A 381 -8.52 -4.05 17.50
N SER A 382 -8.95 -4.44 16.31
CA SER A 382 -10.36 -4.81 16.05
C SER A 382 -10.57 -6.29 15.80
N GLU A 383 -9.53 -7.04 15.46
CA GLU A 383 -9.59 -8.44 15.05
C GLU A 383 -8.62 -9.33 15.83
N GLY A 384 -8.87 -10.64 15.82
CA GLY A 384 -7.91 -11.63 16.33
C GLY A 384 -6.81 -11.92 15.31
N PHE A 385 -5.68 -12.46 15.77
CA PHE A 385 -4.49 -12.67 14.95
C PHE A 385 -4.74 -13.46 13.66
N SER A 386 -5.58 -14.51 13.70
CA SER A 386 -5.92 -15.32 12.52
C SER A 386 -6.65 -14.57 11.41
N SER A 387 -7.22 -13.40 11.71
CA SER A 387 -7.98 -12.60 10.74
C SER A 387 -7.13 -11.58 10.01
N TYR A 388 -5.87 -11.35 10.43
CA TYR A 388 -5.03 -10.34 9.80
C TYR A 388 -4.75 -10.65 8.32
N PRO A 389 -4.65 -9.60 7.47
CA PRO A 389 -4.46 -9.72 6.02
C PRO A 389 -3.10 -10.28 5.64
N PHE A 390 -2.08 -9.98 6.43
CA PHE A 390 -0.74 -10.55 6.37
C PHE A 390 -0.53 -11.36 7.63
N LEU A 391 0.05 -12.54 7.52
CA LEU A 391 0.31 -13.43 8.64
C LEU A 391 1.76 -13.90 8.58
N PRO A 392 2.46 -14.08 9.70
CA PRO A 392 3.73 -14.77 9.69
C PRO A 392 3.49 -16.23 9.30
N THR A 393 4.42 -16.83 8.56
CA THR A 393 4.35 -18.27 8.30
C THR A 393 4.45 -19.05 9.61
N PRO A 394 3.99 -20.32 9.66
CA PRO A 394 4.14 -21.17 10.84
C PRO A 394 5.58 -21.24 11.36
N TYR A 395 6.58 -21.12 10.49
CA TYR A 395 8.00 -21.09 10.86
C TYR A 395 8.37 -19.89 11.73
N VAL A 396 7.86 -18.70 11.42
CA VAL A 396 8.11 -17.48 12.20
C VAL A 396 7.16 -17.42 13.40
N PHE A 397 5.89 -17.75 13.18
CA PHE A 397 4.86 -17.73 14.20
C PHE A 397 5.20 -18.62 15.40
N HIS A 398 5.66 -19.86 15.16
CA HIS A 398 5.99 -20.78 16.24
C HIS A 398 7.33 -20.52 16.95
N GLN A 399 8.05 -19.46 16.59
CA GLN A 399 9.19 -18.97 17.39
C GLN A 399 8.71 -18.21 18.63
N PHE A 400 7.51 -17.64 18.58
CA PHE A 400 6.92 -16.83 19.65
C PHE A 400 5.65 -17.43 20.24
N VAL A 401 5.03 -18.38 19.53
CA VAL A 401 3.72 -18.95 19.89
C VAL A 401 3.78 -20.48 19.91
N GLY A 402 3.26 -21.10 20.98
CA GLY A 402 3.12 -22.55 21.08
C GLY A 402 2.24 -23.14 19.96
N TYR A 403 2.40 -24.44 19.67
CA TYR A 403 1.61 -25.13 18.64
C TYR A 403 0.10 -25.20 18.96
N ASP A 404 -0.28 -24.91 20.20
CA ASP A 404 -1.65 -24.80 20.66
C ASP A 404 -2.21 -23.36 20.57
N ASN A 405 -1.42 -22.42 20.04
CA ASN A 405 -1.69 -20.98 19.96
C ASN A 405 -1.94 -20.28 21.31
N SER A 406 -1.73 -20.98 22.43
CA SER A 406 -2.11 -20.52 23.77
C SER A 406 -0.92 -20.20 24.67
N THR A 407 0.29 -20.53 24.23
CA THR A 407 1.54 -20.19 24.92
C THR A 407 2.26 -19.09 24.15
N LEU A 408 2.56 -17.94 24.76
CA LEU A 408 3.21 -16.81 24.09
C LEU A 408 4.50 -16.40 24.79
N ILE A 409 5.49 -16.03 23.99
CA ILE A 409 6.80 -15.55 24.45
C ILE A 409 6.93 -14.05 24.14
N PHE A 410 7.26 -13.29 25.18
CA PHE A 410 7.63 -11.87 25.09
C PHE A 410 9.05 -11.69 25.60
N VAL A 411 9.82 -10.83 24.95
CA VAL A 411 11.18 -10.49 25.37
C VAL A 411 11.24 -8.98 25.59
N LEU A 412 11.31 -8.57 26.85
CA LEU A 412 11.57 -7.18 27.23
C LEU A 412 13.09 -6.98 27.31
N THR A 413 13.64 -6.13 26.45
CA THR A 413 15.04 -5.69 26.52
C THR A 413 15.10 -4.30 27.13
N THR A 414 16.00 -4.07 28.07
CA THR A 414 16.18 -2.76 28.74
C THR A 414 17.64 -2.32 28.66
N SER A 415 17.88 -1.03 28.46
CA SER A 415 19.24 -0.45 28.32
C SER A 415 20.06 -0.42 29.62
N GLY A 416 19.52 -0.94 30.71
CA GLY A 416 20.17 -1.06 32.01
C GLY A 416 19.71 -2.33 32.72
N ASN A 417 20.50 -2.74 33.73
CA ASN A 417 20.17 -3.91 34.53
C ASN A 417 18.95 -3.63 35.42
N LEU A 418 17.94 -4.49 35.34
CA LEU A 418 16.77 -4.49 36.19
C LEU A 418 17.15 -4.97 37.60
N SER A 419 16.88 -4.15 38.61
CA SER A 419 16.96 -4.59 40.00
C SER A 419 15.90 -5.65 40.31
N ALA A 420 16.09 -6.43 41.39
CA ALA A 420 15.10 -7.40 41.85
C ALA A 420 13.74 -6.75 42.15
N ARG A 421 13.73 -5.50 42.64
CA ARG A 421 12.51 -4.72 42.91
C ARG A 421 11.78 -4.33 41.62
N GLN A 422 12.52 -3.88 40.60
CA GLN A 422 11.96 -3.52 39.30
C GLN A 422 11.44 -4.75 38.56
N SER A 423 12.15 -5.89 38.66
CA SER A 423 11.69 -7.17 38.11
C SER A 423 10.37 -7.63 38.75
N ALA A 424 10.23 -7.51 40.08
CA ALA A 424 8.98 -7.82 40.78
C ALA A 424 7.83 -6.86 40.45
N ALA A 425 8.14 -5.58 40.20
CA ALA A 425 7.15 -4.60 39.75
C ALA A 425 6.66 -4.91 38.32
N ILE A 426 7.57 -5.29 37.43
CA ILE A 426 7.25 -5.76 36.07
C ILE A 426 6.31 -6.98 36.12
N THR A 427 6.60 -7.97 36.97
CA THR A 427 5.70 -9.13 37.17
C THR A 427 4.31 -8.72 37.66
N LYS A 428 4.20 -7.65 38.45
CA LYS A 428 2.92 -7.13 38.92
C LYS A 428 2.11 -6.46 37.80
N VAL A 429 2.77 -5.74 36.88
CA VAL A 429 2.13 -5.17 35.68
C VAL A 429 1.61 -6.30 34.77
N ILE A 430 2.41 -7.35 34.57
CA ILE A 430 2.00 -8.50 33.74
C ILE A 430 0.79 -9.24 34.32
N SER A 431 0.69 -9.33 35.66
CA SER A 431 -0.40 -10.05 36.34
C SER A 431 -1.66 -9.23 36.59
N SER A 432 -1.65 -7.92 36.30
CA SER A 432 -2.88 -7.10 36.35
C SER A 432 -3.66 -7.11 35.05
N ASP A 433 -2.98 -7.43 33.94
CA ASP A 433 -3.49 -7.21 32.57
C ASP A 433 -3.81 -8.54 31.83
N LEU A 434 -3.39 -9.68 32.40
CA LEU A 434 -3.67 -11.07 31.97
C LEU A 434 -4.44 -11.81 33.05
#